data_AF-A0A7C7ZNY7-F1
#
_entry.id   AF-A0A7C7ZNY7-F1
#
_cell.length_a   1.000
_cell.length_b   1.000
_cell.length_c   1.000
_cell.angle_alpha   90.00
_cell.angle_beta   90.00
_cell.angle_gamma   90.00
#
_symmetry.space_group_name_H-M   'P 1'
#
loop_
_entity.id
_entity.type
_entity.pdbx_description
1 polymer ?
#
loop_
_entity_poly.entity_id
_entity_poly.type
_entity_poly.pdbx_seq_one_letter_code
_entity_poly.pdbx_strand_id
1 'polypeptide(L)'
;MSNKTTTNLANFSPKGKLGQLFAKGRAYNHINSQLEELLPDSLKALSLCVVNNNTATFITNNQAVAFRAQKQCSELVTILQRLDGLSHIQEIRIKVDFK
;
A
#
# COMPACT_ATOMS: atom_id res chain seq x y z
N MET A 1 -19.73 -2.83 38.94
CA MET A 1 -18.72 -3.50 38.08
C MET A 1 -18.96 -3.06 36.64
N SER A 2 -18.01 -2.34 36.02
CA SER A 2 -18.16 -1.90 34.63
C SER A 2 -18.10 -3.09 33.68
N ASN A 3 -19.16 -3.28 32.90
CA ASN A 3 -19.20 -4.22 31.78
C ASN A 3 -18.17 -3.79 30.73
N LYS A 4 -16.98 -4.41 30.75
CA LYS A 4 -16.00 -4.28 29.67
C LYS A 4 -16.40 -5.24 28.56
N THR A 5 -17.40 -4.87 27.76
CA THR A 5 -17.71 -5.61 26.54
C THR A 5 -16.54 -5.44 25.58
N THR A 6 -15.71 -6.47 25.44
CA THR A 6 -14.66 -6.53 24.44
C THR A 6 -15.30 -6.64 23.06
N THR A 7 -15.52 -5.50 22.42
CA THR A 7 -16.00 -5.47 21.04
C THR A 7 -14.98 -6.18 20.16
N ASN A 8 -15.34 -7.33 19.61
CA ASN A 8 -14.50 -8.04 18.65
C ASN A 8 -14.38 -7.18 17.40
N LEU A 9 -13.20 -6.56 17.23
CA LEU A 9 -12.91 -5.65 16.13
C LEU A 9 -12.91 -6.35 14.76
N ALA A 10 -12.83 -7.69 14.72
CA ALA A 10 -12.87 -8.44 13.45
C ALA A 10 -14.21 -8.26 12.72
N ASN A 11 -15.30 -8.05 13.46
CA ASN A 11 -16.64 -7.78 12.91
C ASN A 11 -17.05 -6.31 13.01
N PHE A 12 -16.12 -5.42 13.38
CA PHE A 12 -16.41 -4.00 13.49
C PHE A 12 -16.49 -3.38 12.09
N SER A 13 -17.70 -3.02 11.68
CA SER A 13 -17.95 -2.28 10.44
C SER A 13 -18.29 -0.83 10.77
N PRO A 14 -17.30 0.08 10.85
CA PRO A 14 -17.59 1.49 11.09
C PRO A 14 -18.44 2.03 9.94
N LYS A 15 -19.45 2.85 10.26
CA LYS A 15 -20.29 3.53 9.25
C LYS A 15 -19.76 4.94 8.99
N GLY A 16 -20.24 5.57 7.91
CA GLY A 16 -19.86 6.94 7.55
C GLY A 16 -18.39 7.08 7.14
N LYS A 17 -17.79 8.25 7.40
CA LYS A 17 -16.43 8.60 6.96
C LYS A 17 -15.36 7.66 7.50
N LEU A 18 -15.50 7.21 8.76
CA LEU A 18 -14.57 6.25 9.35
C LEU A 18 -14.66 4.88 8.65
N GLY A 19 -15.88 4.44 8.31
CA GLY A 19 -16.11 3.24 7.51
C GLY A 19 -15.38 3.22 6.18
N GLN A 20 -15.43 4.34 5.47
CA GLN A 20 -14.74 4.51 4.19
C GLN A 20 -13.22 4.44 4.36
N LEU A 21 -12.65 5.04 5.41
CA LEU A 21 -11.22 4.95 5.70
C LEU A 21 -10.77 3.52 6.01
N PHE A 22 -11.57 2.76 6.76
CA PHE A 22 -11.30 1.34 7.02
C PHE A 22 -11.40 0.49 5.75
N ALA A 23 -12.39 0.73 4.89
CA ALA A 23 -12.51 0.04 3.60
C ALA A 23 -11.30 0.35 2.71
N LYS A 24 -10.88 1.63 2.66
CA LYS A 24 -9.67 2.04 1.94
C LYS A 24 -8.44 1.34 2.51
N GLY A 25 -8.20 1.38 3.82
CA GLY A 25 -7.07 0.71 4.46
C GLY A 25 -7.02 -0.80 4.16
N ARG A 26 -8.17 -1.48 4.22
CA ARG A 26 -8.26 -2.91 3.85
C ARG A 26 -7.90 -3.17 2.38
N ALA A 27 -8.35 -2.33 1.46
CA ALA A 27 -8.00 -2.45 0.05
C ALA A 27 -6.48 -2.29 -0.17
N TYR A 28 -5.86 -1.30 0.49
CA TYR A 28 -4.40 -1.12 0.41
C TYR A 28 -3.63 -2.28 1.03
N ASN A 29 -4.11 -2.86 2.14
CA ASN A 29 -3.49 -4.05 2.73
C ASN A 29 -3.55 -5.24 1.77
N HIS A 30 -4.69 -5.46 1.12
CA HIS A 30 -4.85 -6.54 0.14
C HIS A 30 -3.89 -6.37 -1.05
N ILE A 31 -3.82 -5.16 -1.61
CA ILE A 31 -2.89 -4.82 -2.69
C ILE A 31 -1.44 -5.01 -2.25
N ASN A 32 -1.08 -4.58 -1.04
CA ASN A 32 0.28 -4.76 -0.52
C ASN A 32 0.66 -6.24 -0.33
N SER A 33 -0.28 -7.09 0.09
CA SER A 33 -0.04 -8.54 0.14
C SER A 33 0.24 -9.13 -1.26
N GLN A 34 -0.49 -8.71 -2.29
CA GLN A 34 -0.23 -9.14 -3.68
C GLN A 34 1.10 -8.59 -4.20
N LEU A 35 1.44 -7.35 -3.86
CA LEU A 35 2.72 -6.73 -4.23
C LEU A 35 3.90 -7.47 -3.64
N GLU A 36 3.81 -7.95 -2.40
CA GLU A 36 4.89 -8.69 -1.74
C GLU A 36 5.28 -9.97 -2.49
N GLU A 37 4.32 -10.61 -3.15
CA GLU A 37 4.55 -11.81 -3.98
C GLU A 37 5.13 -11.49 -5.36
N LEU A 38 4.82 -10.30 -5.91
CA LEU A 38 5.24 -9.88 -7.25
C LEU A 38 6.56 -9.10 -7.26
N LEU A 39 6.92 -8.47 -6.14
CA LEU A 39 8.13 -7.67 -6.04
C LEU A 39 9.37 -8.57 -5.93
N PRO A 40 10.48 -8.19 -6.60
CA PRO A 40 11.74 -8.89 -6.42
C PRO A 40 12.25 -8.72 -4.98
N ASP A 41 13.03 -9.68 -4.49
CA ASP A 41 13.56 -9.67 -3.11
C ASP A 41 14.28 -8.36 -2.75
N SER A 42 14.95 -7.74 -3.72
CA SER A 42 15.65 -6.47 -3.54
C SER A 42 14.74 -5.28 -3.20
N LEU A 43 13.43 -5.41 -3.44
CA LEU A 43 12.41 -4.37 -3.30
C LEU A 43 11.27 -4.74 -2.33
N LYS A 44 11.31 -5.91 -1.68
CA LYS A 44 10.25 -6.37 -0.76
C LYS A 44 9.92 -5.42 0.40
N ALA A 45 10.85 -4.55 0.78
CA ALA A 45 10.61 -3.53 1.80
C ALA A 45 9.82 -2.29 1.29
N LEU A 46 9.34 -2.29 0.04
CA LEU A 46 8.43 -1.28 -0.49
C LEU A 46 6.99 -1.63 -0.13
N SER A 47 6.22 -0.60 0.24
CA SER A 47 4.77 -0.72 0.40
C SER A 47 4.08 0.43 -0.32
N LEU A 48 2.98 0.13 -0.99
CA LEU A 48 2.12 1.13 -1.61
C LEU A 48 1.34 1.87 -0.51
N CYS A 49 1.51 3.19 -0.48
CA CYS A 49 0.91 4.04 0.56
C CYS A 49 -0.26 4.87 0.01
N VAL A 50 -0.09 5.48 -1.17
CA VAL A 50 -1.09 6.37 -1.74
C VAL A 50 -1.15 6.19 -3.25
N VAL A 51 -2.37 6.07 -3.76
CA VAL A 51 -2.68 6.12 -5.19
C VAL A 51 -3.54 7.35 -5.44
N ASN A 52 -3.02 8.29 -6.23
CA ASN A 52 -3.68 9.53 -6.60
C ASN A 52 -3.68 9.66 -8.12
N ASN A 53 -4.86 9.60 -8.74
CA ASN A 53 -5.02 9.64 -10.19
C ASN A 53 -4.08 8.62 -10.85
N ASN A 54 -3.10 9.04 -11.66
CA ASN A 54 -2.14 8.16 -12.34
C ASN A 54 -0.83 7.93 -11.57
N THR A 55 -0.71 8.45 -10.34
CA THR A 55 0.53 8.40 -9.55
C THR A 55 0.37 7.46 -8.36
N ALA A 56 1.24 6.45 -8.29
CA ALA A 56 1.39 5.57 -7.14
C ALA A 56 2.60 6.00 -6.29
N THR A 57 2.40 6.15 -4.98
CA THR A 57 3.44 6.49 -4.02
C THR A 57 3.79 5.28 -3.17
N PHE A 58 5.03 4.83 -3.27
CA PHE A 58 5.60 3.82 -2.40
C PHE A 58 6.39 4.45 -1.26
N ILE A 59 6.39 3.75 -0.14
CA ILE A 59 7.19 4.08 1.04
C ILE A 59 8.09 2.90 1.39
N THR A 60 9.27 3.21 1.93
CA THR A 60 10.15 2.23 2.57
C THR A 60 10.95 2.92 3.66
N ASN A 61 11.34 2.15 4.68
CA ASN A 61 12.27 2.61 5.72
C ASN A 61 13.74 2.40 5.33
N ASN A 62 14.01 1.77 4.18
CA ASN A 62 15.35 1.44 3.73
C ASN A 62 15.78 2.33 2.56
N GLN A 63 16.74 3.22 2.80
CA GLN A 63 17.24 4.15 1.79
C GLN A 63 17.86 3.45 0.57
N ALA A 64 18.52 2.31 0.76
CA ALA A 64 19.07 1.54 -0.36
C ALA A 64 17.97 0.93 -1.23
N VAL A 65 16.88 0.47 -0.62
CA VAL A 65 15.70 -0.01 -1.34
C VAL A 65 15.04 1.13 -2.11
N ALA A 66 14.89 2.31 -1.49
CA ALA A 66 14.33 3.48 -2.16
C ALA A 66 15.15 3.89 -3.39
N PHE A 67 16.48 3.89 -3.27
CA PHE A 67 17.36 4.22 -4.39
C PHE A 67 17.27 3.21 -5.54
N ARG A 68 17.20 1.90 -5.22
CA ARG A 68 16.98 0.85 -6.23
C ARG A 68 15.62 1.00 -6.92
N ALA A 69 14.58 1.20 -6.12
CA ALA A 69 13.23 1.41 -6.61
C ALA A 69 13.14 2.60 -7.58
N GLN A 70 13.85 3.70 -7.29
CA GLN A 70 13.88 4.89 -8.16
C GLN A 70 14.49 4.59 -9.54
N LYS A 71 15.43 3.64 -9.62
CA LYS A 71 16.01 3.19 -10.90
C LYS A 71 15.10 2.23 -11.66
N GLN A 72 14.17 1.57 -10.98
CA GLN A 72 13.28 0.54 -11.51
C GLN A 72 11.82 1.00 -11.64
N CYS A 73 11.58 2.32 -11.73
CA CYS A 73 10.23 2.87 -11.80
C CYS A 73 9.38 2.27 -12.94
N SER A 74 9.96 2.02 -14.11
CA SER A 74 9.24 1.43 -15.26
C SER A 74 8.79 -0.02 -14.98
N GLU A 75 9.61 -0.80 -14.30
CA GLU A 75 9.28 -2.16 -13.88
C GLU A 75 8.18 -2.14 -12.82
N LEU A 76 8.27 -1.22 -11.85
CA LEU A 76 7.23 -1.02 -10.83
C LEU A 76 5.88 -0.61 -11.43
N VAL A 77 5.86 0.26 -12.44
CA VAL A 77 4.63 0.58 -13.18
C VAL A 77 4.04 -0.69 -13.81
N THR A 78 4.87 -1.48 -14.48
CA THR A 78 4.43 -2.72 -15.15
C THR A 78 3.85 -3.72 -14.14
N ILE A 79 4.47 -3.86 -12.96
CA ILE A 79 3.97 -4.71 -11.88
C ILE A 79 2.61 -4.21 -11.38
N LEU A 80 2.49 -2.91 -11.12
CA LEU A 80 1.21 -2.32 -10.67
C LEU A 80 0.11 -2.45 -11.71
N GLN A 81 0.41 -2.30 -12.99
CA GLN A 81 -0.59 -2.40 -14.05
C GLN A 81 -1.17 -3.81 -14.22
N ARG A 82 -0.47 -4.84 -13.71
CA ARG A 82 -0.98 -6.22 -13.65
C ARG A 82 -2.00 -6.43 -12.52
N LEU A 83 -2.07 -5.52 -11.57
CA LEU A 83 -3.02 -5.60 -10.45
C LEU A 83 -4.34 -4.94 -10.84
N ASP A 84 -5.44 -5.61 -10.46
CA ASP A 84 -6.78 -5.11 -10.72
C ASP A 84 -6.99 -3.73 -10.07
N GLY A 85 -7.49 -2.79 -10.88
CA GLY A 85 -7.76 -1.43 -10.44
C GLY A 85 -6.55 -0.48 -10.46
N LEU A 86 -5.35 -0.93 -10.86
CA LEU A 86 -4.13 -0.10 -10.92
C LEU A 86 -3.54 0.04 -12.34
N SER A 87 -4.26 -0.40 -13.37
CA SER A 87 -3.86 -0.29 -14.79
C SER A 87 -3.65 1.14 -15.30
N HIS A 88 -4.25 2.13 -14.64
CA HIS A 88 -4.18 3.54 -15.00
C HIS A 88 -2.94 4.27 -14.45
N ILE A 89 -2.10 3.57 -13.67
CA ILE A 89 -0.90 4.14 -13.08
C ILE A 89 0.20 4.29 -14.13
N GLN A 90 0.83 5.46 -14.15
CA GLN A 90 1.88 5.84 -15.09
C GLN A 90 3.10 6.43 -14.37
N GLU A 91 2.90 7.03 -13.20
CA GLU A 91 3.97 7.66 -12.42
C GLU A 91 4.17 6.94 -11.09
N ILE A 92 5.44 6.76 -10.71
CA ILE A 92 5.85 6.16 -9.43
C ILE A 92 6.60 7.21 -8.64
N ARG A 93 6.18 7.43 -7.40
CA ARG A 93 6.91 8.23 -6.42
C ARG A 93 7.38 7.34 -5.29
N ILE A 94 8.62 7.53 -4.86
CA ILE A 94 9.20 6.76 -3.77
C ILE A 94 9.61 7.72 -2.67
N LYS A 95 9.12 7.47 -1.47
CA LYS A 95 9.47 8.24 -0.28
C LYS A 95 10.17 7.31 0.71
N VAL A 96 11.20 7.85 1.36
CA VAL A 96 11.82 7.20 2.53
C VAL A 96 11.09 7.72 3.76
N ASP A 97 10.52 6.81 4.53
CA ASP A 97 9.96 7.16 5.83
C ASP A 97 11.04 6.97 6.89
N PHE A 98 11.56 8.09 7.39
CA PHE A 98 12.51 8.10 8.50
C PHE A 98 11.69 8.08 9.78
N LYS A 99 11.64 6.91 10.41
CA LYS A 99 11.03 6.73 11.71
C LYS A 99 11.89 7.37 12.81
#